data_AF-A0A4S4MWL7-F1
#
_entry.id   AF-A0A4S4MWL7-F1
#
_cell.length_a   1.000
_cell.length_b   1.000
_cell.length_c   1.000
_cell.angle_alpha   90.00
_cell.angle_beta   90.00
_cell.angle_gamma   90.00
#
_symmetry.space_group_name_H-M   'P 1'
#
loop_
_entity.id
_entity.type
_entity.pdbx_description
1 polymer ?
#
loop_
_entity_poly.entity_id
_entity_poly.type
_entity_poly.pdbx_seq_one_letter_code
_entity_poly.pdbx_strand_id
1 'polypeptide(L)'
;MWQSAPVSPPADESGLISAQLIDLGSAQLIGAEPSQPNFYPLGLRSPELLLRAGLGYEADIWAMGHLAFELLTGQTLFQVTERYNPLSSQMEVDLPDILAQMMEISGDSFSTGSGAAIKKTALDWSNFFDIEDSHLIHLVRP
;
A
#
# COMPACT_ATOMS: atom_id res chain seq x y z
N MET A 1 -17.80 -24.65 -15.19
CA MET A 1 -18.28 -24.73 -13.80
C MET A 1 -17.11 -25.22 -12.95
N TRP A 2 -16.34 -24.28 -12.39
CA TRP A 2 -15.25 -24.63 -11.46
C TRP A 2 -15.91 -24.84 -10.09
N GLN A 3 -15.96 -26.09 -9.63
CA GLN A 3 -16.34 -26.39 -8.26
C GLN A 3 -15.07 -26.40 -7.42
N SER A 4 -14.82 -25.32 -6.69
CA SER A 4 -13.81 -25.31 -5.65
C SER A 4 -14.36 -26.09 -4.46
N ALA A 5 -13.90 -27.33 -4.28
CA ALA A 5 -14.08 -28.02 -3.00
C ALA A 5 -13.40 -27.19 -1.90
N PRO A 6 -13.92 -27.15 -0.66
CA PRO A 6 -13.23 -26.51 0.43
C PRO A 6 -11.90 -27.25 0.63
N VAL A 7 -10.80 -26.61 0.24
CA VAL A 7 -9.47 -27.13 0.53
C VAL A 7 -9.23 -26.81 2.00
N SER A 8 -9.34 -27.82 2.85
CA SER A 8 -8.86 -27.70 4.23
C SER A 8 -7.40 -27.23 4.18
N PRO A 9 -7.01 -26.22 4.97
CA PRO A 9 -5.61 -25.82 5.01
C PRO A 9 -4.76 -27.05 5.34
N PRO A 10 -3.59 -27.25 4.71
CA PRO A 10 -2.69 -28.35 5.01
C PRO A 10 -2.13 -28.14 6.42
N ALA A 11 -2.88 -28.60 7.42
CA ALA A 11 -2.42 -28.78 8.78
C ALA A 11 -1.82 -30.19 8.87
N ASP A 12 -0.57 -30.29 9.32
CA ASP A 12 -0.02 -31.58 9.70
C ASP A 12 -0.73 -32.11 10.97
N GLU A 13 -0.43 -33.34 11.38
CA GLU A 13 -1.04 -33.93 12.58
C GLU A 13 -0.73 -33.15 13.87
N SER A 14 0.20 -32.19 13.83
CA SER A 14 0.51 -31.30 14.96
C SER A 14 -0.42 -30.08 15.05
N GLY A 15 -1.29 -29.88 14.05
CA GLY A 15 -2.17 -28.72 13.95
C GLY A 15 -1.45 -27.43 13.56
N LEU A 16 -0.20 -27.53 13.09
CA LEU A 16 0.57 -26.38 12.63
C LEU A 16 0.17 -26.00 11.22
N ILE A 17 -0.08 -24.70 11.01
CA ILE A 17 -0.30 -24.14 9.67
C ILE A 17 1.06 -23.91 9.02
N SER A 18 1.27 -24.51 7.86
CA SER A 18 2.43 -24.22 7.00
C SER A 18 2.03 -23.26 5.89
N ALA A 19 2.89 -22.28 5.61
CA ALA A 19 2.70 -21.32 4.52
C ALA A 19 4.00 -21.15 3.75
N GLN A 20 3.89 -20.93 2.45
CA GLN A 20 5.00 -20.68 1.54
C GLN A 20 4.66 -19.49 0.64
N LEU A 21 5.65 -18.65 0.37
CA LEU A 21 5.51 -17.61 -0.65
C LEU A 21 5.46 -18.26 -2.03
N ILE A 22 4.49 -17.84 -2.82
CA ILE A 22 4.29 -18.28 -4.20
C ILE A 22 4.25 -17.07 -5.13
N ASP A 23 4.29 -17.34 -6.44
CA ASP A 23 4.14 -16.33 -7.50
C ASP A 23 5.13 -15.15 -7.42
N LEU A 24 6.40 -15.44 -7.72
CA LEU A 24 7.47 -14.44 -7.81
C LEU A 24 7.53 -13.76 -9.19
N GLY A 25 6.46 -13.79 -9.99
CA GLY A 25 6.43 -13.22 -11.34
C GLY A 25 6.63 -11.70 -11.38
N SER A 26 6.27 -11.01 -10.29
CA SER A 26 6.45 -9.56 -10.11
C SER A 26 7.64 -9.19 -9.21
N ALA A 27 8.42 -10.17 -8.74
CA ALA A 27 9.54 -9.91 -7.84
C ALA A 27 10.63 -9.10 -8.57
N GLN A 28 11.24 -8.16 -7.85
CA GLN A 28 12.29 -7.29 -8.39
C GLN A 28 13.54 -7.34 -7.51
N LEU A 29 14.70 -7.16 -8.15
CA LEU A 29 15.96 -6.98 -7.43
C LEU A 29 16.07 -5.55 -6.93
N ILE A 30 16.61 -5.37 -5.73
CA ILE A 30 16.87 -4.03 -5.17
C ILE A 30 17.84 -3.29 -6.10
N GLY A 31 17.46 -2.06 -6.46
CA GLY A 31 18.25 -1.20 -7.35
C GLY A 31 18.10 -1.50 -8.84
N ALA A 32 17.27 -2.49 -9.22
CA ALA A 32 16.86 -2.65 -10.62
C ALA A 32 15.79 -1.61 -10.99
N GLU A 33 15.75 -1.24 -12.27
CA GLU A 33 14.65 -0.46 -12.80
C GLU A 33 13.33 -1.26 -12.68
N PRO A 34 12.22 -0.62 -12.25
CA PRO A 34 10.95 -1.30 -12.15
C PRO A 34 10.53 -1.92 -13.48
N SER A 35 10.24 -3.22 -13.47
CA SER A 35 9.88 -3.96 -14.68
C SER A 35 8.56 -3.49 -15.30
N GLN A 36 7.67 -2.94 -14.47
CA GLN A 36 6.39 -2.35 -14.87
C GLN A 36 6.01 -1.20 -13.93
N PRO A 37 5.17 -0.24 -14.36
CA PRO A 37 4.74 0.87 -13.51
C PRO A 37 3.74 0.47 -12.40
N ASN A 38 3.08 -0.70 -12.47
CA ASN A 38 2.03 -1.13 -11.55
C ASN A 38 2.18 -2.59 -11.10
N PHE A 39 3.30 -2.92 -10.48
CA PHE A 39 3.62 -4.29 -10.05
C PHE A 39 3.17 -4.60 -8.61
N TYR A 40 2.79 -3.59 -7.81
CA TYR A 40 2.22 -3.77 -6.46
C TYR A 40 0.70 -3.54 -6.41
N PRO A 41 -0.06 -4.42 -5.72
CA PRO A 41 -1.48 -4.21 -5.43
C PRO A 41 -1.70 -2.92 -4.64
N LEU A 42 -2.63 -2.07 -5.09
CA LEU A 42 -2.87 -0.73 -4.51
C LEU A 42 -3.12 -0.75 -3.00
N GLY A 43 -3.94 -1.69 -2.51
CA GLY A 43 -4.30 -1.79 -1.09
C GLY A 43 -3.17 -2.29 -0.17
N LEU A 44 -2.02 -2.69 -0.73
CA LEU A 44 -0.85 -3.15 0.02
C LEU A 44 0.36 -2.23 -0.16
N ARG A 45 0.22 -1.13 -0.90
CA ARG A 45 1.34 -0.21 -1.18
C ARG A 45 1.74 0.52 0.09
N SER A 46 3.04 0.60 0.31
CA SER A 46 3.64 1.43 1.36
C SER A 46 3.63 2.92 0.98
N PRO A 47 3.75 3.84 1.95
CA PRO A 47 3.75 5.27 1.68
C PRO A 47 4.86 5.69 0.70
N GLU A 48 6.05 5.10 0.78
CA GLU A 48 7.13 5.35 -0.17
C GLU A 48 6.79 4.90 -1.59
N LEU A 49 5.99 3.84 -1.75
CA LEU A 49 5.57 3.34 -3.05
C LEU A 49 4.47 4.23 -3.67
N LEU A 50 3.56 4.76 -2.83
CA LEU A 50 2.56 5.74 -3.24
C LEU A 50 3.18 7.09 -3.63
N LEU A 51 4.21 7.52 -2.90
CA LEU A 51 4.91 8.80 -3.12
C LEU A 51 6.09 8.71 -4.09
N ARG A 52 6.36 7.50 -4.61
CA ARG A 52 7.52 7.18 -5.46
C ARG A 52 8.84 7.66 -4.84
N ALA A 53 9.02 7.38 -3.55
CA ALA A 53 10.16 7.78 -2.74
C ALA A 53 11.29 6.73 -2.70
N GLY A 54 11.30 5.82 -3.68
CA GLY A 54 12.21 4.68 -3.75
C GLY A 54 11.53 3.36 -3.35
N LEU A 55 12.01 2.26 -3.93
CA LEU A 55 11.54 0.92 -3.64
C LEU A 55 12.66 0.13 -2.94
N GLY A 56 12.33 -0.45 -1.80
CA GLY A 56 13.21 -1.32 -1.02
C GLY A 56 12.45 -2.53 -0.48
N TYR A 57 13.16 -3.38 0.25
CA TYR A 57 12.54 -4.55 0.91
C TYR A 57 11.59 -4.13 2.04
N GLU A 58 11.69 -2.88 2.51
CA GLU A 58 10.79 -2.27 3.51
C GLU A 58 9.33 -2.27 3.03
N ALA A 59 9.09 -2.17 1.72
CA ALA A 59 7.76 -2.25 1.13
C ALA A 59 7.12 -3.64 1.34
N ASP A 60 7.92 -4.71 1.33
CA ASP A 60 7.43 -6.07 1.63
C ASP A 60 7.11 -6.24 3.12
N ILE A 61 7.87 -5.58 4.01
CA ILE A 61 7.56 -5.55 5.44
C ILE A 61 6.22 -4.85 5.69
N TRP A 62 5.97 -3.74 5.00
CA TRP A 62 4.69 -3.05 5.05
C TRP A 62 3.53 -3.94 4.59
N ALA A 63 3.68 -4.58 3.42
CA ALA A 63 2.66 -5.48 2.88
C ALA A 63 2.37 -6.66 3.82
N MET A 64 3.40 -7.24 4.46
CA MET A 64 3.22 -8.27 5.48
C MET A 64 2.44 -7.77 6.70
N GLY A 65 2.69 -6.54 7.17
CA GLY A 65 1.92 -5.94 8.27
C GLY A 65 0.44 -5.78 7.92
N HIS A 66 0.15 -5.35 6.70
CA HIS A 66 -1.20 -5.32 6.15
C HIS A 66 -1.87 -6.69 6.15
N LEU A 67 -1.20 -7.70 5.60
CA LEU A 67 -1.72 -9.06 5.52
C LEU A 67 -1.96 -9.63 6.92
N ALA A 68 -1.06 -9.40 7.87
CA ALA A 68 -1.25 -9.82 9.25
C ALA A 68 -2.50 -9.18 9.88
N PHE A 69 -2.72 -7.87 9.68
CA PHE A 69 -3.92 -7.19 10.13
C PHE A 69 -5.19 -7.79 9.50
N GLU A 70 -5.19 -8.00 8.19
CA GLU A 70 -6.34 -8.55 7.46
C GLU A 70 -6.66 -9.98 7.92
N LEU A 71 -5.65 -10.82 8.09
CA LEU A 71 -5.83 -12.19 8.59
C LEU A 71 -6.37 -12.23 10.04
N LEU A 72 -6.00 -11.27 10.88
CA LEU A 72 -6.44 -11.20 12.28
C LEU A 72 -7.85 -10.62 12.43
N THR A 73 -8.23 -9.65 11.60
CA THR A 73 -9.45 -8.86 11.77
C THR A 73 -10.53 -9.19 10.75
N GLY A 74 -10.17 -9.78 9.61
CA GLY A 74 -11.04 -9.93 8.45
C GLY A 74 -11.34 -8.61 7.72
N GLN A 75 -10.61 -7.53 8.02
CA GLN A 75 -10.80 -6.21 7.42
C GLN A 75 -9.48 -5.71 6.80
N THR A 76 -9.56 -4.91 5.73
CA THR A 76 -8.37 -4.28 5.17
C THR A 76 -7.91 -3.12 6.06
N LEU A 77 -6.59 -2.98 6.26
CA LEU A 77 -6.03 -1.94 7.13
C LEU A 77 -6.25 -0.52 6.58
N PHE A 78 -6.13 -0.35 5.25
CA PHE A 78 -6.52 0.87 4.56
C PHE A 78 -7.55 0.52 3.46
N GLN A 79 -8.54 1.38 3.30
CA GLN A 79 -9.58 1.28 2.29
C GLN A 79 -9.10 1.96 1.00
N VAL A 80 -9.17 1.24 -0.12
CA VAL A 80 -8.97 1.82 -1.45
C VAL A 80 -10.32 2.36 -1.90
N THR A 81 -10.46 3.68 -1.87
CA THR A 81 -11.65 4.38 -2.33
C THR A 81 -11.44 4.89 -3.76
N GLU A 82 -12.54 5.03 -4.50
CA GLU A 82 -12.52 5.66 -5.82
C GLU A 82 -13.37 6.93 -5.77
N ARG A 83 -12.90 7.98 -6.43
CA ARG A 83 -13.59 9.24 -6.61
C ARG A 83 -13.84 9.52 -8.08
N TYR A 84 -14.95 10.18 -8.37
CA TYR A 84 -15.21 10.64 -9.72
C TYR A 84 -14.31 11.83 -10.06
N ASN A 85 -13.52 11.70 -11.12
CA ASN A 85 -12.74 12.80 -11.68
C ASN A 85 -13.53 13.48 -12.82
N PRO A 86 -13.96 14.74 -12.66
CA PRO A 86 -14.75 15.43 -13.67
C PRO A 86 -13.97 15.77 -14.95
N LEU A 87 -12.64 15.86 -14.89
CA LEU A 87 -11.80 16.20 -16.05
C LEU A 87 -11.64 15.00 -16.99
N SER A 88 -11.47 13.79 -16.44
CA SER A 88 -11.41 12.54 -17.20
C SER A 88 -12.78 11.89 -17.39
N SER A 89 -13.80 12.34 -16.64
CA SER A 89 -15.15 11.73 -16.58
C SER A 89 -15.12 10.25 -16.18
N GLN A 90 -14.19 9.87 -15.31
CA GLN A 90 -13.96 8.49 -14.89
C GLN A 90 -13.83 8.39 -13.37
N MET A 91 -14.06 7.19 -12.82
CA MET A 91 -13.69 6.87 -11.44
C MET A 91 -12.19 6.65 -11.38
N GLU A 92 -11.53 7.30 -10.42
CA GLU A 92 -10.10 7.20 -10.18
C GLU A 92 -9.84 6.91 -8.71
N VAL A 93 -8.79 6.14 -8.44
CA VAL A 93 -8.40 5.81 -7.07
C VAL A 93 -8.05 7.07 -6.29
N ASP A 94 -8.63 7.21 -5.11
CA ASP A 94 -8.34 8.29 -4.17
C ASP A 94 -7.07 8.00 -3.37
N LEU A 95 -5.92 8.11 -4.04
CA LEU A 95 -4.61 7.94 -3.40
C LEU A 95 -4.39 8.88 -2.18
N PRO A 96 -4.81 10.17 -2.21
CA PRO A 96 -4.78 11.03 -1.04
C PRO A 96 -5.53 10.49 0.17
N ASP A 97 -6.70 9.85 -0.02
CA ASP A 97 -7.45 9.25 1.07
C ASP A 97 -6.69 8.09 1.73
N ILE A 98 -6.03 7.25 0.94
CA ILE A 98 -5.18 6.18 1.49
C ILE A 98 -4.05 6.77 2.34
N LEU A 99 -3.35 7.80 1.85
CA LEU A 99 -2.30 8.48 2.64
C LEU A 99 -2.85 9.10 3.92
N ALA A 100 -4.05 9.69 3.88
CA ALA A 100 -4.70 10.23 5.05
C ALA A 100 -4.99 9.18 6.12
N GLN A 101 -5.49 8.00 5.70
CA GLN A 101 -5.71 6.87 6.61
C GLN A 101 -4.40 6.41 7.25
N MET A 102 -3.29 6.35 6.48
CA MET A 102 -1.98 6.00 7.01
C MET A 102 -1.49 7.03 8.05
N MET A 103 -1.65 8.33 7.77
CA MET A 103 -1.26 9.39 8.71
C MET A 103 -2.10 9.35 9.98
N GLU A 104 -3.41 9.10 9.87
CA GLU A 104 -4.32 9.02 11.01
C GLU A 104 -3.98 7.85 11.94
N ILE A 105 -3.65 6.68 11.38
CA ILE A 105 -3.33 5.48 12.17
C ILE A 105 -1.90 5.54 12.74
N SER A 106 -0.93 6.02 11.97
CA SER A 106 0.47 6.06 12.41
C SER A 106 0.79 7.27 13.30
N GLY A 107 0.02 8.34 13.20
CA GLY A 107 0.35 9.64 13.79
C GLY A 107 1.55 10.34 13.12
N ASP A 108 2.10 9.79 12.02
CA ASP A 108 3.19 10.38 11.24
C ASP A 108 2.61 11.21 10.08
N SER A 109 3.24 12.35 9.78
CA SER A 109 2.87 13.20 8.63
C SER A 109 3.76 12.95 7.41
N PHE A 110 4.65 11.96 7.49
CA PHE A 110 5.70 11.64 6.53
C PHE A 110 6.68 12.80 6.28
N SER A 111 6.62 13.87 7.06
CA SER A 111 7.39 15.10 6.85
C SER A 111 8.59 15.22 7.79
N THR A 112 8.54 14.53 8.93
CA THR A 112 9.53 14.60 10.01
C THR A 112 9.82 13.19 10.57
N GLY A 113 10.84 13.05 11.42
CA GLY A 113 11.15 11.76 12.07
C GLY A 113 11.44 10.63 11.07
N SER A 114 10.79 9.48 11.24
CA SER A 114 10.84 8.33 10.34
C SER A 114 10.44 8.68 8.90
N GLY A 115 9.47 9.57 8.74
CA GLY A 115 8.98 10.04 7.45
C GLY A 115 9.93 10.95 6.67
N ALA A 116 10.88 11.62 7.33
CA ALA A 116 11.77 12.58 6.67
C ALA A 116 12.60 11.97 5.53
N ALA A 117 12.92 10.68 5.61
CA ALA A 117 13.58 9.94 4.54
C ALA A 117 12.70 9.85 3.29
N ILE A 118 11.39 9.59 3.47
CA ILE A 118 10.40 9.51 2.39
C ILE A 118 10.24 10.87 1.71
N LYS A 119 10.07 11.95 2.48
CA LYS A 119 9.94 13.32 1.91
C LYS A 119 11.14 13.71 1.05
N LYS A 120 12.34 13.31 1.45
CA LYS A 120 13.58 13.66 0.73
C LYS A 120 13.67 13.02 -0.65
N THR A 121 13.11 11.83 -0.83
CA THR A 121 13.23 11.03 -2.06
C THR A 121 11.94 10.97 -2.87
N ALA A 122 10.80 11.40 -2.32
CA ALA A 122 9.50 11.40 -2.98
C ALA A 122 9.50 12.25 -4.25
N LEU A 123 9.24 11.61 -5.39
CA LEU A 123 9.13 12.27 -6.69
C LEU A 123 7.78 12.97 -6.88
N ASP A 124 6.73 12.45 -6.25
CA ASP A 124 5.36 12.94 -6.44
C ASP A 124 4.87 13.75 -5.22
N TRP A 125 5.76 14.21 -4.33
CA TRP A 125 5.40 14.89 -3.08
C TRP A 125 4.39 16.03 -3.28
N SER A 126 4.64 16.92 -4.24
CA SER A 126 3.79 18.09 -4.53
C SER A 126 2.41 17.73 -5.10
N ASN A 127 2.20 16.50 -5.56
CA ASN A 127 0.88 16.04 -6.01
C ASN A 127 -0.04 15.68 -4.84
N PHE A 128 0.55 15.45 -3.66
CA PHE A 128 -0.16 14.99 -2.47
C PHE A 128 -0.12 16.02 -1.35
N PHE A 129 1.00 16.69 -1.13
CA PHE A 129 1.23 17.55 0.03
C PHE A 129 1.55 18.99 -0.33
N ASP A 130 1.10 19.91 0.53
CA ASP A 130 1.49 21.31 0.49
C ASP A 130 2.98 21.43 0.86
N ILE A 131 3.66 22.37 0.21
CA ILE A 131 5.07 22.68 0.39
C ILE A 131 5.30 23.30 1.77
N GLU A 132 4.35 24.09 2.28
CA GLU A 132 4.50 24.84 3.54
C GLU A 132 4.27 23.96 4.77
N ASP A 133 3.10 23.30 4.84
CA ASP A 133 2.67 22.63 6.08
C ASP A 133 2.66 21.09 6.01
N SER A 134 3.04 20.50 4.86
CA SER A 134 2.98 19.04 4.63
C SER A 134 1.58 18.44 4.88
N HIS A 135 0.54 19.23 4.66
CA HIS A 135 -0.86 18.80 4.68
C HIS A 135 -1.29 18.29 3.31
N LEU A 136 -2.23 17.33 3.27
CA LEU A 136 -2.72 16.77 2.02
C LEU A 136 -3.61 17.79 1.26
N ILE A 137 -3.28 18.08 0.00
CA ILE A 137 -3.88 19.18 -0.79
C ILE A 137 -5.27 18.88 -1.38
N HIS A 138 -5.71 17.62 -1.34
CA HIS A 138 -6.93 17.16 -2.01
C HIS A 138 -7.91 16.41 -1.10
N LEU A 139 -7.78 16.54 0.22
CA LEU A 139 -8.75 15.96 1.15
C LEU A 139 -9.99 16.85 1.27
N VAL A 140 -11.04 16.49 0.53
CA VAL A 140 -12.40 16.93 0.84
C VAL A 140 -13.11 15.74 1.46
N ARG A 141 -13.10 15.62 2.78
CA ARG A 141 -13.94 14.61 3.46
C ARG A 141 -15.41 15.03 3.27
N PRO A 142 -16.30 14.14 2.80
CA PRO A 142 -17.74 14.41 2.69
C PRO A 142 -18.41 14.62 4.05
#